data_AF-A0A7V9AZ59-F1
#
_entry.id   AF-A0A7V9AZ59-F1
#
_cell.length_a   1.000
_cell.length_b   1.000
_cell.length_c   1.000
_cell.angle_alpha   90.00
_cell.angle_beta   90.00
_cell.angle_gamma   90.00
#
_symmetry.space_group_name_H-M   'P 1'
#
loop_
_entity.id
_entity.type
_entity.pdbx_description
1 polymer ?
#
loop_
_entity_poly.entity_id
_entity_poly.type
_entity_poly.pdbx_seq_one_letter_code
_entity_poly.pdbx_strand_id
1 'polypeptide(L)'
;MSESQTDRPRFGRLGKRPLAVYGVLAIGVTTLLLLLVVIYFTASEQDAPPPVCTTIDISQAETAILNGEVARVTVVYDDEEQTPTSPRFGPVQARIEYTSNQCAYLPQGVSARSGIYAMLGLVDFYNSNIEGQSVAIAYQRGAELPVALFQTPTLPPTPTNPPTETPMPTSTQLPATPVPTREPTTPRVSPEAIGTPASPIPATPIRSG
;
A
#
# COMPACT_ATOMS: atom_id res chain seq x y z
N MET A 1 -30.29 -94.19 7.95
CA MET A 1 -28.86 -93.88 7.77
C MET A 1 -28.74 -92.38 7.52
N SER A 2 -28.00 -91.74 8.41
CA SER A 2 -27.34 -90.43 8.31
C SER A 2 -28.17 -89.18 8.00
N GLU A 3 -28.39 -88.43 9.08
CA GLU A 3 -28.34 -86.97 9.15
C GLU A 3 -27.22 -86.37 8.29
N SER A 4 -27.51 -85.26 7.61
CA SER A 4 -26.49 -84.27 7.29
C SER A 4 -26.97 -82.89 7.77
N GLN A 5 -26.30 -82.47 8.82
CA GLN A 5 -26.54 -81.31 9.66
C GLN A 5 -26.10 -80.05 8.90
N THR A 6 -27.05 -79.26 8.43
CA THR A 6 -26.74 -77.93 7.87
C THR A 6 -26.65 -76.93 9.01
N ASP A 7 -25.41 -76.64 9.38
CA ASP A 7 -25.02 -75.60 10.31
C ASP A 7 -25.49 -74.22 9.77
N ARG A 8 -26.37 -73.56 10.53
CA ARG A 8 -26.82 -72.19 10.24
C ARG A 8 -26.18 -71.25 11.25
N PRO A 9 -25.49 -70.18 10.82
CA PRO A 9 -24.95 -69.20 11.75
C PRO A 9 -26.09 -68.51 12.50
N ARG A 10 -26.12 -68.73 13.82
CA ARG A 10 -26.96 -67.99 14.75
C ARG A 10 -26.39 -66.59 14.93
N PHE A 11 -26.85 -65.65 14.10
CA PHE A 11 -26.72 -64.23 14.45
C PHE A 11 -27.69 -63.91 15.59
N GLY A 12 -27.08 -63.59 16.73
CA GLY A 12 -27.72 -63.34 18.00
C GLY A 12 -28.75 -62.21 17.93
N ARG A 13 -29.89 -62.48 18.56
CA ARG A 13 -30.88 -61.48 18.95
C ARG A 13 -30.26 -60.58 20.03
N LEU A 14 -30.05 -59.31 19.72
CA LEU A 14 -30.15 -58.22 20.70
C LEU A 14 -31.36 -57.35 20.33
N GLY A 15 -32.02 -56.83 21.37
CA GLY A 15 -33.37 -56.25 21.35
C GLY A 15 -33.71 -55.36 20.15
N LYS A 16 -34.81 -55.71 19.47
CA LYS A 16 -35.36 -55.04 18.29
C LYS A 16 -35.89 -53.63 18.61
N ARG A 17 -35.01 -52.63 18.70
CA ARG A 17 -35.33 -51.32 18.10
C ARG A 17 -34.85 -51.39 16.64
N PRO A 18 -35.65 -50.97 15.66
CA PRO A 18 -35.31 -51.16 14.26
C PRO A 18 -34.01 -50.43 13.94
N LEU A 19 -32.94 -51.18 13.66
CA LEU A 19 -31.64 -50.67 13.20
C LEU A 19 -31.77 -49.66 12.04
N ALA A 20 -32.84 -49.81 11.24
CA ALA A 20 -33.22 -48.87 10.18
C ALA A 20 -33.40 -47.43 10.68
N VAL A 21 -33.95 -47.21 11.89
CA VAL A 21 -34.16 -45.86 12.44
C VAL A 21 -32.83 -45.19 12.77
N TYR A 22 -31.86 -45.94 13.29
CA TYR A 22 -30.51 -45.41 13.55
C TYR A 22 -29.75 -45.13 12.24
N GLY A 23 -29.96 -45.94 11.20
CA GLY A 23 -29.38 -45.69 9.88
C GLY A 23 -29.91 -44.40 9.23
N VAL A 24 -31.23 -44.22 9.23
CA VAL A 24 -31.86 -42.99 8.70
C VAL A 24 -31.44 -41.76 9.52
N LEU A 25 -31.37 -41.88 10.85
CA LEU A 25 -30.94 -40.80 11.71
C LEU A 25 -29.47 -40.43 11.46
N ALA A 26 -28.58 -41.41 11.29
CA ALA A 26 -27.17 -41.16 10.97
C ALA A 26 -27.01 -40.43 9.63
N ILE A 27 -27.74 -40.86 8.60
CA ILE A 27 -27.74 -40.21 7.28
C ILE A 27 -28.26 -38.78 7.38
N GLY A 28 -29.37 -38.56 8.12
CA GLY A 28 -29.93 -37.24 8.34
C GLY A 28 -28.99 -36.29 9.08
N VAL A 29 -28.28 -36.77 10.10
CA VAL A 29 -27.30 -35.97 10.84
C VAL A 29 -26.09 -35.64 9.97
N THR A 30 -25.61 -36.59 9.16
CA THR A 30 -24.47 -36.34 8.26
C THR A 30 -24.81 -35.36 7.14
N THR A 31 -25.98 -35.47 6.52
CA THR A 31 -26.42 -34.47 5.52
C THR A 31 -26.62 -33.10 6.14
N LEU A 32 -27.17 -33.01 7.37
CA LEU A 32 -27.32 -31.74 8.07
C LEU A 32 -25.96 -31.10 8.41
N LEU A 33 -24.99 -31.88 8.89
CA LEU A 33 -23.62 -31.39 9.11
C LEU A 33 -22.97 -30.92 7.82
N LEU A 34 -23.13 -31.66 6.72
CA LEU A 34 -22.57 -31.29 5.43
C LEU A 34 -23.19 -29.98 4.91
N LEU A 35 -24.51 -29.82 5.02
CA LEU A 35 -25.19 -28.57 4.68
C LEU A 35 -24.72 -27.41 5.57
N LEU A 36 -24.51 -27.65 6.88
CA LEU A 36 -24.00 -26.62 7.79
C LEU A 36 -22.59 -26.16 7.40
N VAL A 37 -21.71 -27.07 7.00
CA VAL A 37 -20.36 -26.73 6.51
C VAL A 37 -20.45 -25.86 5.25
N VAL A 38 -21.29 -26.24 4.29
CA VAL A 38 -21.51 -25.43 3.07
C VAL A 38 -22.07 -24.06 3.43
N ILE A 39 -23.10 -23.99 4.28
CA ILE A 39 -23.69 -22.72 4.72
C ILE A 39 -22.65 -21.85 5.41
N TYR A 40 -21.80 -22.43 6.27
CA TYR A 40 -20.74 -21.69 6.97
C TYR A 40 -19.76 -21.04 5.97
N PHE A 41 -19.28 -21.79 4.98
CA PHE A 41 -18.41 -21.23 3.94
C PHE A 41 -19.11 -20.19 3.06
N THR A 42 -20.38 -20.42 2.70
CA THR A 42 -21.16 -19.44 1.91
C THR A 42 -21.56 -18.20 2.72
N ALA A 43 -21.73 -18.32 4.04
CA ALA A 43 -22.11 -17.22 4.92
C ALA A 43 -20.91 -16.36 5.30
N SER A 44 -19.69 -16.93 5.34
CA SER A 44 -18.48 -16.12 5.42
C SER A 44 -18.25 -15.21 4.22
N GLU A 45 -18.96 -15.45 3.10
CA GLU A 45 -18.94 -14.62 1.90
C GLU A 45 -20.16 -13.69 1.79
N GLN A 46 -21.05 -13.64 2.80
CA GLN A 46 -22.10 -12.61 2.82
C GLN A 46 -21.46 -11.25 3.12
N ASP A 47 -21.07 -10.59 2.03
CA ASP A 47 -20.68 -9.19 1.95
C ASP A 47 -21.64 -8.33 2.77
N ALA A 48 -21.21 -7.94 3.96
CA ALA A 48 -21.78 -6.78 4.62
C ALA A 48 -21.80 -5.61 3.63
N PRO A 49 -22.81 -4.73 3.63
CA PRO A 49 -22.83 -3.57 2.75
C PRO A 49 -21.47 -2.86 2.85
N PRO A 50 -20.82 -2.57 1.70
CA PRO A 50 -19.44 -2.14 1.71
C PRO A 50 -19.33 -0.91 2.61
N PRO A 51 -18.37 -0.90 3.56
CA PRO A 51 -18.21 0.24 4.45
C PRO A 51 -18.02 1.50 3.60
N VAL A 52 -18.70 2.58 3.98
CA VAL A 52 -18.54 3.87 3.31
C VAL A 52 -17.10 4.32 3.54
N CYS A 53 -16.29 4.30 2.48
CA CYS A 53 -14.90 4.71 2.58
C CYS A 53 -14.81 6.24 2.60
N THR A 54 -13.97 6.77 3.49
CA THR A 54 -13.65 8.20 3.52
C THR A 54 -12.61 8.55 2.45
N THR A 55 -12.37 9.83 2.19
CA THR A 55 -11.21 10.27 1.38
C THR A 55 -10.05 10.62 2.29
N ILE A 56 -8.83 10.26 1.90
CA ILE A 56 -7.61 10.55 2.66
C ILE A 56 -6.51 11.10 1.75
N ASP A 57 -5.65 11.96 2.29
CA ASP A 57 -4.46 12.43 1.59
C ASP A 57 -3.32 11.39 1.62
N ILE A 58 -2.38 11.53 0.68
CA ILE A 58 -1.26 10.60 0.52
C ILE A 58 -0.34 10.58 1.74
N SER A 59 -0.03 11.73 2.34
CA SER A 59 0.82 11.82 3.53
C SER A 59 0.22 11.14 4.76
N GLN A 60 -1.10 11.20 4.91
CA GLN A 60 -1.81 10.53 5.99
C GLN A 60 -1.84 9.01 5.75
N ALA A 61 -2.02 8.58 4.50
CA ALA A 61 -1.89 7.18 4.11
C ALA A 61 -0.48 6.63 4.39
N GLU A 62 0.58 7.37 4.06
CA GLU A 62 1.97 6.99 4.36
C GLU A 62 2.18 6.78 5.87
N THR A 63 1.69 7.71 6.69
CA THR A 63 1.78 7.62 8.15
C THR A 63 1.06 6.38 8.67
N ALA A 64 -0.14 6.09 8.16
CA ALA A 64 -0.90 4.91 8.55
C ALA A 64 -0.19 3.59 8.18
N ILE A 65 0.48 3.55 7.03
CA ILE A 65 1.26 2.38 6.59
C ILE A 65 2.44 2.16 7.54
N LEU A 66 3.19 3.22 7.83
CA LEU A 66 4.35 3.15 8.73
C LEU A 66 3.96 2.78 10.17
N ASN A 67 2.75 3.14 10.61
CA ASN A 67 2.22 2.74 11.90
C ASN A 67 1.67 1.29 11.94
N GLY A 68 1.65 0.58 10.80
CA GLY A 68 1.07 -0.77 10.71
C GLY A 68 -0.46 -0.80 10.83
N GLU A 69 -1.13 0.32 10.58
CA GLU A 69 -2.59 0.43 10.70
C GLU A 69 -3.33 -0.11 9.46
N VAL A 70 -2.60 -0.29 8.36
CA VAL A 70 -3.13 -0.73 7.07
C VAL A 70 -3.04 -2.25 6.93
N ALA A 71 -4.16 -2.88 6.54
CA ALA A 71 -4.23 -4.32 6.28
C ALA A 71 -4.10 -4.64 4.78
N ARG A 72 -4.73 -3.83 3.93
CA ARG A 72 -4.75 -4.07 2.48
C ARG A 72 -4.80 -2.76 1.71
N VAL A 73 -4.11 -2.74 0.58
CA VAL A 73 -4.21 -1.71 -0.45
C VAL A 73 -4.77 -2.35 -1.70
N THR A 74 -5.90 -1.85 -2.18
CA THR A 74 -6.52 -2.24 -3.44
C THR A 74 -6.26 -1.15 -4.47
N VAL A 75 -5.65 -1.50 -5.60
CA VAL A 75 -5.35 -0.57 -6.69
C VAL A 75 -6.15 -0.96 -7.93
N VAL A 76 -6.83 0.03 -8.50
CA VAL A 76 -7.70 -0.15 -9.67
C VAL A 76 -7.03 0.39 -10.92
N TYR A 77 -7.03 -0.45 -11.95
CA TYR A 77 -6.47 -0.20 -13.29
C TYR A 77 -7.57 -0.26 -14.33
N ASP A 78 -7.34 0.40 -15.46
CA ASP A 78 -8.16 0.22 -16.65
C ASP A 78 -7.93 -1.16 -17.28
N ASP A 79 -9.00 -1.90 -17.55
CA ASP A 79 -8.91 -3.23 -18.19
C ASP A 79 -8.71 -3.12 -19.71
N GLU A 80 -9.11 -2.00 -20.32
CA GLU A 80 -9.09 -1.84 -21.78
C GLU A 80 -7.69 -1.55 -22.34
N GLU A 81 -6.85 -0.83 -21.60
CA GLU A 81 -5.56 -0.34 -22.11
C GLU A 81 -4.35 -0.77 -21.27
N GLN A 82 -3.60 -1.73 -21.83
CA GLN A 82 -2.41 -2.33 -21.22
C GLN A 82 -1.10 -1.86 -21.87
N THR A 83 -1.17 -0.98 -22.87
CA THR A 83 0.02 -0.45 -23.53
C THR A 83 0.63 0.68 -22.72
N PRO A 84 1.94 0.63 -22.36
CA PRO A 84 2.59 1.70 -21.61
C PRO A 84 2.55 3.08 -22.26
N THR A 85 2.28 3.13 -23.57
CA THR A 85 2.13 4.36 -24.36
C THR A 85 0.73 4.97 -24.28
N SER A 86 -0.26 4.26 -23.70
CA SER A 86 -1.62 4.79 -23.56
C SER A 86 -1.71 5.82 -22.43
N PRO A 87 -2.43 6.93 -22.62
CA PRO A 87 -2.71 7.87 -21.53
C PRO A 87 -3.51 7.24 -20.37
N ARG A 88 -4.29 6.18 -20.67
CA ARG A 88 -5.10 5.44 -19.69
C ARG A 88 -4.30 4.38 -18.92
N PHE A 89 -3.05 4.13 -19.31
CA PHE A 89 -2.20 3.16 -18.65
C PHE A 89 -1.84 3.55 -17.22
N GLY A 90 -1.98 2.59 -16.30
CA GLY A 90 -1.56 2.71 -14.90
C GLY A 90 -2.72 2.83 -13.91
N PRO A 91 -2.42 2.97 -12.61
CA PRO A 91 -3.43 3.05 -11.58
C PRO A 91 -4.13 4.41 -11.65
N VAL A 92 -5.44 4.41 -11.46
CA VAL A 92 -6.24 5.65 -11.41
C VAL A 92 -7.00 5.82 -10.12
N GLN A 93 -7.13 4.75 -9.34
CA GLN A 93 -7.74 4.80 -8.03
C GLN A 93 -7.03 3.81 -7.12
N ALA A 94 -6.86 4.18 -5.86
CA ALA A 94 -6.39 3.29 -4.82
C ALA A 94 -7.30 3.42 -3.59
N ARG A 95 -7.56 2.29 -2.95
CA ARG A 95 -8.31 2.15 -1.70
C ARG A 95 -7.41 1.50 -0.66
N ILE A 96 -7.40 2.07 0.53
CA ILE A 96 -6.75 1.50 1.70
C ILE A 96 -7.82 0.90 2.59
N GLU A 97 -7.56 -0.29 3.10
CA GLU A 97 -8.35 -0.97 4.12
C GLU A 97 -7.50 -1.05 5.39
N TYR A 98 -8.02 -0.49 6.47
CA TYR A 98 -7.39 -0.49 7.78
C TYR A 98 -7.66 -1.80 8.51
N THR A 99 -6.80 -2.13 9.47
CA THR A 99 -7.01 -3.23 10.41
C THR A 99 -8.28 -3.08 11.26
N SER A 100 -8.81 -1.85 11.36
CA SER A 100 -10.08 -1.52 12.02
C SER A 100 -11.34 -1.83 11.19
N ASN A 101 -11.19 -2.45 10.01
CA ASN A 101 -12.26 -2.64 9.01
C ASN A 101 -12.83 -1.34 8.45
N GLN A 102 -12.14 -0.22 8.62
CA GLN A 102 -12.43 1.02 7.92
C GLN A 102 -11.73 1.05 6.57
N CYS A 103 -12.18 1.90 5.65
CA CYS A 103 -11.52 2.09 4.37
C CYS A 103 -11.44 3.56 4.00
N ALA A 104 -10.43 3.89 3.20
CA ALA A 104 -10.27 5.23 2.63
C ALA A 104 -9.80 5.19 1.17
N TYR A 105 -10.29 6.12 0.37
CA TYR A 105 -9.83 6.37 -1.00
C TYR A 105 -8.72 7.40 -1.02
N LEU A 106 -7.64 7.11 -1.75
CA LEU A 106 -6.63 8.09 -2.09
C LEU A 106 -7.18 9.11 -3.11
N PRO A 107 -6.47 10.24 -3.31
CA PRO A 107 -6.74 11.12 -4.43
C PRO A 107 -6.72 10.31 -5.73
N GLN A 108 -7.70 10.57 -6.59
CA GLN A 108 -7.96 9.75 -7.78
C GLN A 108 -7.56 10.49 -9.05
N GLY A 109 -7.43 9.71 -10.11
CA GLY A 109 -7.18 10.16 -11.47
C GLY A 109 -5.71 10.33 -11.84
N VAL A 110 -5.47 10.73 -13.09
CA VAL A 110 -4.15 10.85 -13.70
C VAL A 110 -3.20 11.78 -12.94
N SER A 111 -3.72 12.84 -12.31
CA SER A 111 -2.93 13.78 -11.52
C SER A 111 -2.41 13.19 -10.21
N ALA A 112 -3.12 12.20 -9.65
CA ALA A 112 -2.75 11.53 -8.41
C ALA A 112 -1.94 10.24 -8.62
N ARG A 113 -1.78 9.81 -9.88
CA ARG A 113 -1.11 8.56 -10.27
C ARG A 113 0.31 8.45 -9.69
N SER A 114 1.09 9.53 -9.73
CA SER A 114 2.45 9.56 -9.17
C SER A 114 2.47 9.23 -7.69
N GLY A 115 1.51 9.77 -6.93
CA GLY A 115 1.38 9.53 -5.51
C GLY A 115 0.90 8.11 -5.18
N ILE A 116 0.02 7.52 -6.01
CA ILE A 116 -0.36 6.11 -5.87
C ILE A 116 0.86 5.19 -6.06
N TYR A 117 1.71 5.47 -7.06
CA TYR A 117 2.95 4.71 -7.27
C TYR A 117 3.94 4.86 -6.12
N ALA A 118 4.10 6.09 -5.59
CA ALA A 118 4.96 6.34 -4.44
C ALA A 118 4.49 5.52 -3.23
N MET A 119 3.18 5.49 -2.98
CA MET A 119 2.60 4.72 -1.89
C MET A 119 2.78 3.21 -2.09
N LEU A 120 2.59 2.69 -3.30
CA LEU A 120 2.88 1.28 -3.61
C LEU A 120 4.34 0.92 -3.33
N GLY A 121 5.29 1.79 -3.69
CA GLY A 121 6.70 1.61 -3.37
C GLY A 121 6.98 1.63 -1.87
N LEU A 122 6.30 2.50 -1.12
CA LEU A 122 6.39 2.53 0.35
C LEU A 122 5.88 1.24 0.97
N VAL A 123 4.76 0.70 0.48
CA VAL A 123 4.21 -0.57 0.97
C VAL A 123 5.15 -1.73 0.71
N ASP A 124 5.72 -1.79 -0.50
CA ASP A 124 6.71 -2.82 -0.87
C ASP A 124 7.96 -2.75 0.04
N PHE A 125 8.43 -1.53 0.30
CA PHE A 125 9.51 -1.29 1.26
C PHE A 125 9.13 -1.71 2.68
N TYR A 126 7.96 -1.32 3.18
CA TYR A 126 7.47 -1.67 4.53
C TYR A 126 7.41 -3.20 4.70
N ASN A 127 6.78 -3.89 3.76
CA ASN A 127 6.64 -5.35 3.77
C ASN A 127 7.98 -6.09 3.72
N SER A 128 8.99 -5.48 3.10
CA SER A 128 10.34 -6.07 3.00
C SER A 128 11.19 -5.87 4.25
N ASN A 129 10.86 -4.87 5.09
CA ASN A 129 11.69 -4.47 6.24
C ASN A 129 11.06 -4.77 7.60
N ILE A 130 9.75 -4.99 7.68
CA ILE A 130 9.04 -5.26 8.93
C ILE A 130 8.65 -6.74 9.01
N GLU A 131 9.06 -7.40 10.09
CA GLU A 131 8.67 -8.78 10.37
C GLU A 131 7.33 -8.83 11.13
N GLY A 132 6.44 -9.75 10.74
CA GLY A 132 5.21 -10.07 11.48
C GLY A 132 3.94 -9.29 11.08
N GLN A 133 4.06 -8.21 10.31
CA GLN A 133 2.92 -7.52 9.70
C GLN A 133 3.20 -7.20 8.23
N SER A 134 2.29 -7.61 7.35
CA SER A 134 2.36 -7.28 5.94
C SER A 134 1.05 -6.66 5.46
N VAL A 135 1.19 -5.68 4.59
CA VAL A 135 0.08 -5.04 3.89
C VAL A 135 -0.17 -5.81 2.60
N ALA A 136 -1.36 -6.36 2.43
CA ALA A 136 -1.73 -7.05 1.19
C ALA A 136 -1.94 -6.05 0.05
N ILE A 137 -1.35 -6.28 -1.12
CA ILE A 137 -1.60 -5.47 -2.32
C ILE A 137 -2.51 -6.26 -3.27
N ALA A 138 -3.70 -5.74 -3.54
CA ALA A 138 -4.68 -6.32 -4.46
C ALA A 138 -4.80 -5.45 -5.72
N TYR A 139 -4.69 -6.08 -6.89
CA TYR A 139 -4.84 -5.42 -8.18
C TYR A 139 -6.23 -5.75 -8.73
N GLN A 140 -7.06 -4.72 -8.94
CA GLN A 140 -8.39 -4.86 -9.51
C GLN A 140 -8.46 -4.21 -10.88
N ARG A 141 -9.17 -4.86 -11.79
CA ARG A 141 -9.44 -4.33 -13.11
C ARG A 141 -10.83 -3.69 -13.12
N GLY A 142 -10.89 -2.42 -13.46
CA GLY A 142 -12.14 -1.69 -13.63
C GLY A 142 -12.56 -1.75 -15.09
N ALA A 143 -13.62 -2.51 -15.38
CA ALA A 143 -14.14 -2.64 -16.74
C ALA A 143 -14.77 -1.33 -17.27
N GLU A 144 -15.15 -0.40 -16.39
CA GLU A 144 -15.81 0.87 -16.75
C GLU A 144 -15.38 2.00 -15.80
N LEU A 145 -14.13 2.46 -15.93
CA LEU A 145 -13.66 3.61 -15.15
C LEU A 145 -14.17 4.93 -15.75
N PRO A 146 -14.68 5.88 -14.94
CA PRO A 146 -15.14 7.17 -15.43
C PRO A 146 -14.05 7.92 -16.20
N VAL A 147 -14.39 8.45 -17.39
CA VAL A 147 -13.47 9.21 -18.25
C VAL A 147 -12.82 10.38 -17.51
N ALA A 148 -13.53 10.99 -16.55
CA ALA A 148 -13.02 12.08 -15.72
C ALA A 148 -11.74 11.72 -14.93
N LEU A 149 -11.54 10.44 -14.58
CA LEU A 149 -10.32 9.98 -13.91
C LEU A 149 -9.09 10.07 -14.83
N PHE A 150 -9.28 10.10 -16.14
CA PHE A 150 -8.21 10.14 -17.12
C PHE A 150 -7.94 11.54 -17.67
N GLN A 151 -8.69 12.55 -17.24
CA GLN A 151 -8.53 13.92 -17.70
C GLN A 151 -7.56 14.68 -16.81
N THR A 152 -6.54 15.30 -17.42
CA THR A 152 -5.71 16.28 -16.73
C THR A 152 -6.52 17.55 -16.53
N PRO A 153 -6.55 18.14 -15.32
CA PRO A 153 -7.20 19.43 -15.10
C PRO A 153 -6.66 20.48 -16.08
N THR A 154 -7.55 21.17 -16.79
CA THR A 154 -7.13 22.30 -17.63
C THR A 154 -6.74 23.44 -16.70
N LEU A 155 -5.46 23.84 -16.75
CA LEU A 155 -4.99 25.01 -15.99
C LEU A 155 -5.71 26.27 -16.51
N PRO A 156 -6.12 27.19 -15.62
CA PRO A 156 -6.61 28.50 -16.06
C PRO A 156 -5.51 29.23 -16.86
N PRO A 157 -5.88 30.08 -17.83
CA PRO A 157 -4.91 30.79 -18.64
C PRO A 157 -3.98 31.63 -17.76
N THR A 158 -2.67 31.45 -17.91
CA THR A 158 -1.67 32.30 -17.26
C THR A 158 -1.86 33.74 -17.74
N PRO A 159 -1.94 34.75 -16.85
CA PRO A 159 -2.02 36.13 -17.28
C PRO A 159 -0.77 36.50 -18.09
N THR A 160 -0.98 37.00 -19.31
CA THR A 160 0.10 37.53 -20.14
C THR A 160 0.66 38.78 -19.49
N ASN A 161 1.93 38.71 -19.05
CA ASN A 161 2.63 39.92 -18.59
C ASN A 161 2.75 40.91 -19.75
N PRO A 162 2.61 42.23 -19.49
CA PRO A 162 2.87 43.25 -20.50
C PRO A 162 4.33 43.15 -20.98
N PRO A 163 4.63 43.55 -22.23
CA PRO A 163 5.97 43.46 -22.77
C PRO A 163 6.97 44.23 -21.90
N THR A 164 8.04 43.55 -21.49
CA THR A 164 9.21 44.18 -20.86
C THR A 164 9.83 45.16 -21.86
N GLU A 165 9.92 46.44 -21.50
CA GLU A 165 10.63 47.43 -22.31
C GLU A 165 12.09 46.99 -22.50
N THR A 166 12.53 46.88 -23.75
CA THR A 166 13.92 46.56 -24.10
C THR A 166 14.84 47.69 -23.62
N PRO A 167 15.87 47.41 -22.81
CA PRO A 167 16.83 48.44 -22.44
C PRO A 167 17.58 48.93 -23.70
N MET A 168 17.66 50.26 -23.85
CA MET A 168 18.41 50.92 -24.92
C MET A 168 19.89 50.52 -24.83
N PRO A 169 20.59 50.22 -25.95
CA PRO A 169 21.97 49.79 -25.90
C PRO A 169 22.87 50.88 -25.31
N THR A 170 23.60 50.53 -24.25
CA THR A 170 24.65 51.36 -23.66
C THR A 170 25.86 51.36 -24.61
N SER A 171 26.37 52.55 -24.94
CA SER A 171 27.54 52.71 -25.81
C SER A 171 28.80 52.10 -25.16
N THR A 172 29.37 51.09 -25.80
CA THR A 172 30.65 50.47 -25.42
C THR A 172 31.79 51.45 -25.68
N GLN A 173 32.40 51.98 -24.61
CA GLN A 173 33.68 52.70 -24.71
C GLN A 173 34.83 51.70 -24.91
N LEU A 174 35.75 52.04 -25.81
CA LEU A 174 36.94 51.25 -26.17
C LEU A 174 37.94 51.17 -25.00
N PRO A 175 38.70 50.07 -24.84
CA PRO A 175 39.64 49.89 -23.72
C PRO A 175 40.85 50.83 -23.79
N ALA A 176 41.25 51.39 -22.65
CA ALA A 176 42.54 52.04 -22.48
C ALA A 176 43.66 51.00 -22.27
N THR A 177 44.80 51.23 -22.93
CA THR A 177 46.07 50.48 -22.87
C THR A 177 46.59 50.30 -21.42
N PRO A 178 47.20 49.15 -21.07
CA PRO A 178 47.62 48.84 -19.70
C PRO A 178 48.79 49.69 -19.18
N VAL A 179 48.72 50.07 -17.90
CA VAL A 179 49.80 50.69 -17.11
C VAL A 179 50.54 49.58 -16.33
N PRO A 180 51.88 49.63 -16.20
CA PRO A 180 52.67 48.53 -15.64
C PRO A 180 52.46 48.31 -14.13
N THR A 181 52.44 47.02 -13.79
CA THR A 181 52.39 46.37 -12.47
C THR A 181 53.41 46.94 -11.48
N ARG A 182 52.93 47.38 -10.30
CA ARG A 182 53.77 47.53 -9.10
C ARG A 182 53.66 46.27 -8.23
N GLU A 183 54.82 45.83 -7.79
CA GLU A 183 55.12 44.64 -6.99
C GLU A 183 54.43 44.69 -5.59
N PRO A 184 53.96 43.55 -5.04
CA PRO A 184 53.27 43.53 -3.74
C PRO A 184 54.26 43.72 -2.59
N THR A 185 54.02 44.74 -1.76
CA THR A 185 54.65 44.84 -0.44
C THR A 185 53.84 44.01 0.56
N THR A 186 54.44 42.98 1.12
CA THR A 186 53.88 42.13 2.18
C THR A 186 53.95 42.84 3.54
N PRO A 187 52.83 42.99 4.28
CA PRO A 187 52.89 43.07 5.73
C PRO A 187 52.64 41.72 6.37
N ARG A 188 53.52 41.48 7.35
CA ARG A 188 53.79 40.33 8.19
C ARG A 188 52.78 40.20 9.33
N VAL A 189 52.19 39.00 9.44
CA VAL A 189 51.83 38.19 10.64
C VAL A 189 51.01 38.83 11.78
N SER A 190 49.87 38.19 12.11
CA SER A 190 49.51 37.86 13.51
C SER A 190 48.49 36.71 13.58
N PRO A 191 48.84 35.54 14.16
CA PRO A 191 47.90 34.51 14.59
C PRO A 191 47.77 34.49 16.11
N GLU A 192 46.59 34.81 16.62
CA GLU A 192 46.18 34.73 18.03
C GLU A 192 44.64 34.58 18.02
N ALA A 193 43.96 33.59 18.60
CA ALA A 193 44.35 32.44 19.40
C ALA A 193 43.40 31.27 19.09
N ILE A 194 43.94 30.05 18.95
CA ILE A 194 43.18 28.80 19.04
C ILE A 194 43.00 28.52 20.53
N GLY A 195 41.75 28.56 20.98
CA GLY A 195 41.36 28.09 22.30
C GLY A 195 41.63 26.59 22.45
N THR A 196 42.43 26.31 23.47
CA THR A 196 42.81 25.08 24.17
C THR A 196 41.74 23.95 24.25
N PRO A 197 42.17 22.68 24.43
CA PRO A 197 41.38 21.49 24.16
C PRO A 197 40.64 20.90 25.37
N ALA A 198 39.81 19.90 25.06
CA ALA A 198 39.38 18.75 25.88
C ALA A 198 38.47 19.02 27.10
N SER A 199 37.20 18.60 26.97
CA SER A 199 36.41 18.14 28.10
C SER A 199 36.11 16.64 27.90
N PRO A 200 36.56 15.76 28.81
CA PRO A 200 36.20 14.34 28.78
C PRO A 200 34.79 14.15 29.32
N ILE A 201 33.93 13.48 28.54
CA ILE A 201 32.65 12.96 29.01
C ILE A 201 32.96 11.76 29.94
N PRO A 202 32.46 11.74 31.18
CA PRO A 202 32.64 10.62 32.09
C PRO A 202 31.89 9.38 31.62
N ALA A 203 32.62 8.26 31.54
CA ALA A 203 32.05 6.93 31.41
C ALA A 203 31.27 6.56 32.67
N THR A 204 29.99 6.22 32.52
CA THR A 204 29.16 5.65 33.58
C THR A 204 29.54 4.19 33.80
N PRO A 205 29.88 3.74 35.03
CA PRO A 205 29.99 2.33 35.34
C PRO A 205 28.63 1.70 35.64
N ILE A 206 28.40 0.57 34.97
CA ILE A 206 27.61 -0.64 35.29
C ILE A 206 26.87 -0.64 36.65
N ARG A 207 25.57 -0.97 36.62
CA ARG A 207 24.91 -1.71 37.72
C ARG A 207 24.25 -2.97 37.19
N SER A 208 24.92 -4.09 37.49
CA SER A 208 24.37 -5.44 37.47
C SER A 208 23.28 -5.56 38.54
N GLY A 209 22.16 -6.13 38.16
CA GLY A 209 21.06 -6.57 39.02
C GLY A 209 20.37 -7.73 38.31
#